data_AF-A0A958V4T7-F1
#
_entry.id   AF-A0A958V4T7-F1
#
_cell.length_a   1.000
_cell.length_b   1.000
_cell.length_c   1.000
_cell.angle_alpha   90.00
_cell.angle_beta   90.00
_cell.angle_gamma   90.00
#
_symmetry.space_group_name_H-M   'P 1'
#
loop_
_entity.id
_entity.type
_entity.pdbx_description
1 polymer ?
#
loop_
_entity_poly.entity_id
_entity_poly.type
_entity_poly.pdbx_seq_one_letter_code
_entity_poly.pdbx_strand_id
1 'polypeptide(L)'
;METILGIARNQELMFEPGTGHEYSNVGYALLGAIIEKVTGKSYVQNVKERIVDPLGMKHIYLQEILNKPDRTIGYMKTINGIEDTEIVLAEPRPDGGFWCTPSDLLLFYQNFFYGNKLIPENSRTTDRYFERLMPSFEKANSIEYLAGGTNGHNSVIAQLLKENISIIVLANMDEPVAEKVADGIFDILKGKEPPIPKLPALLASYEAYKTNGIAYLKDNFENVTSNFYPDDPKDGILNNLGYQLMEAGKQEEAFDLFKLNTELFPEIANCWDSYGEILLKKGDRKAALDAYKKALFINPGLPSAQEMVKKLSN
;
A
#
# COMPACT_ATOMS: atom_id res chain seq x y z
N MET A 1 -1.66 -20.44 -5.79
CA MET A 1 -3.02 -19.92 -6.05
C MET A 1 -4.08 -20.63 -5.20
N GLU A 2 -4.04 -21.97 -5.08
CA GLU A 2 -5.00 -22.75 -4.29
C GLU A 2 -5.15 -22.30 -2.82
N THR A 3 -4.06 -21.92 -2.15
CA THR A 3 -4.11 -21.48 -0.74
C THR A 3 -4.90 -20.19 -0.54
N ILE A 4 -4.68 -19.18 -1.39
CA ILE A 4 -5.38 -17.88 -1.30
C ILE A 4 -6.86 -18.06 -1.59
N LEU A 5 -7.20 -18.83 -2.63
CA LEU A 5 -8.60 -19.12 -2.97
C LEU A 5 -9.27 -20.01 -1.93
N GLY A 6 -8.52 -20.90 -1.28
CA GLY A 6 -9.00 -21.71 -0.17
C GLY A 6 -9.42 -20.87 1.04
N ILE A 7 -8.62 -19.85 1.38
CA ILE A 7 -8.97 -18.88 2.43
C ILE A 7 -10.20 -18.06 2.01
N ALA A 8 -10.19 -17.54 0.78
CA ALA A 8 -11.26 -16.67 0.27
C ALA A 8 -12.66 -17.34 0.26
N ARG A 9 -12.73 -18.66 0.04
CA ARG A 9 -13.99 -19.41 0.03
C ARG A 9 -14.76 -19.38 1.35
N ASN A 10 -14.07 -19.12 2.45
CA ASN A 10 -14.66 -19.12 3.79
C ASN A 10 -14.90 -17.70 4.33
N GLN A 11 -14.73 -16.67 3.51
CA GLN A 11 -14.99 -15.28 3.89
C GLN A 11 -16.37 -14.83 3.42
N GLU A 12 -17.02 -13.99 4.23
CA GLU A 12 -18.26 -13.33 3.85
C GLU A 12 -17.96 -12.14 2.92
N LEU A 13 -18.90 -11.85 2.02
CA LEU A 13 -18.81 -10.68 1.17
C LEU A 13 -19.12 -9.42 2.00
N MET A 14 -18.33 -8.37 1.80
CA MET A 14 -18.58 -7.07 2.45
C MET A 14 -19.85 -6.38 1.94
N PHE A 15 -20.25 -6.66 0.70
CA PHE A 15 -21.44 -6.13 0.04
C PHE A 15 -21.87 -7.03 -1.12
N GLU A 16 -23.09 -6.83 -1.61
CA GLU A 16 -23.61 -7.56 -2.77
C GLU A 16 -22.79 -7.24 -4.04
N PRO A 17 -22.38 -8.23 -4.85
CA PRO A 17 -21.56 -8.00 -6.03
C PRO A 17 -22.16 -6.95 -6.98
N GLY A 18 -21.36 -5.92 -7.28
CA GLY A 18 -21.76 -4.82 -8.18
C GLY A 18 -22.48 -3.65 -7.50
N THR A 19 -22.73 -3.71 -6.18
CA THR A 19 -23.36 -2.61 -5.42
C THR A 19 -22.36 -1.73 -4.68
N GLY A 20 -21.10 -2.15 -4.60
CA GLY A 20 -19.99 -1.43 -3.96
C GLY A 20 -18.66 -1.64 -4.68
N HIS A 21 -17.63 -0.95 -4.20
CA HIS A 21 -16.26 -1.04 -4.71
C HIS A 21 -15.30 -1.09 -3.52
N GLU A 22 -14.43 -2.09 -3.50
CA GLU A 22 -13.36 -2.24 -2.52
C GLU A 22 -12.16 -2.91 -3.19
N TYR A 23 -10.96 -2.47 -2.85
CA TYR A 23 -9.74 -3.03 -3.45
C TYR A 23 -9.53 -4.47 -2.97
N SER A 24 -9.17 -5.39 -3.87
CA SER A 24 -9.02 -6.80 -3.52
C SER A 24 -7.93 -7.52 -4.32
N ASN A 25 -6.80 -7.80 -3.67
CA ASN A 25 -5.75 -8.69 -4.20
C ASN A 25 -6.28 -10.10 -4.49
N VAL A 26 -7.25 -10.58 -3.70
CA VAL A 26 -7.92 -11.87 -3.91
C VAL A 26 -8.66 -11.89 -5.25
N GLY A 27 -9.26 -10.77 -5.65
CA GLY A 27 -9.90 -10.63 -6.96
C GLY A 27 -8.91 -10.88 -8.11
N TYR A 28 -7.71 -10.30 -8.05
CA TYR A 28 -6.66 -10.54 -9.04
C TYR A 28 -6.16 -11.99 -9.01
N ALA A 29 -5.98 -12.58 -7.83
CA ALA A 29 -5.62 -13.99 -7.70
C ALA A 29 -6.68 -14.92 -8.35
N LEU A 30 -7.97 -14.60 -8.22
CA LEU A 30 -9.05 -15.34 -8.88
C LEU A 30 -8.96 -15.23 -10.41
N LEU A 31 -8.68 -14.04 -10.95
CA LEU A 31 -8.48 -13.85 -12.39
C LEU A 31 -7.32 -14.70 -12.92
N GLY A 32 -6.21 -14.77 -12.18
CA GLY A 32 -5.10 -15.66 -12.52
C GLY A 32 -5.52 -17.13 -12.58
N ALA A 33 -6.31 -17.59 -11.62
CA ALA A 33 -6.80 -18.97 -11.60
C ALA A 33 -7.72 -19.29 -12.78
N ILE A 34 -8.54 -18.32 -13.21
CA ILE A 34 -9.36 -18.45 -14.41
C ILE A 34 -8.46 -18.59 -15.65
N ILE A 35 -7.43 -17.77 -15.77
CA ILE A 35 -6.45 -17.86 -16.87
C ILE A 35 -5.82 -19.26 -16.90
N GLU A 36 -5.34 -19.76 -15.76
CA GLU A 36 -4.74 -21.10 -15.70
C GLU A 36 -5.74 -22.19 -16.09
N LYS A 37 -6.97 -22.11 -15.58
CA LYS A 37 -8.03 -23.09 -15.86
C LYS A 37 -8.42 -23.13 -17.34
N VAL A 38 -8.53 -21.96 -17.97
CA VAL A 38 -8.93 -21.84 -19.39
C VAL A 38 -7.81 -22.26 -20.33
N THR A 39 -6.55 -21.96 -19.98
CA THR A 39 -5.40 -22.16 -20.87
C THR A 39 -4.66 -23.47 -20.64
N GLY A 40 -4.82 -24.08 -19.47
CA GLY A 40 -4.05 -25.26 -19.04
C GLY A 40 -2.57 -24.98 -18.76
N LYS A 41 -2.15 -23.71 -18.71
CA LYS A 41 -0.77 -23.27 -18.43
C LYS A 41 -0.75 -22.46 -17.14
N SER A 42 0.39 -22.43 -16.45
CA SER A 42 0.56 -21.57 -15.28
C SER A 42 0.40 -20.08 -15.64
N TYR A 43 0.11 -19.25 -14.64
CA TYR A 43 -0.02 -17.81 -14.82
C TYR A 43 1.26 -17.20 -15.39
N VAL A 44 2.43 -17.54 -14.84
CA VAL A 44 3.73 -17.04 -15.32
C VAL A 44 4.05 -17.49 -16.75
N GLN A 45 3.66 -18.70 -17.15
CA GLN A 45 3.78 -19.13 -18.54
C GLN A 45 2.90 -18.31 -19.48
N ASN A 46 1.67 -18.01 -19.08
CA ASN A 46 0.79 -17.14 -19.86
C ASN A 46 1.36 -15.73 -20.00
N VAL A 47 1.88 -15.13 -18.91
CA VAL A 47 2.55 -13.84 -18.95
C VAL A 47 3.76 -13.89 -19.90
N LYS A 48 4.59 -14.93 -19.79
CA LYS A 48 5.76 -15.10 -20.65
C LYS A 48 5.37 -15.13 -22.13
N GLU A 49 4.52 -16.08 -22.52
CA GLU A 49 4.23 -16.36 -23.92
C GLU A 49 3.34 -15.30 -24.58
N ARG A 50 2.44 -14.67 -23.81
CA ARG A 50 1.45 -13.74 -24.36
C ARG A 50 1.86 -12.27 -24.25
N ILE A 51 2.79 -11.94 -23.35
CA ILE A 51 3.18 -10.56 -23.08
C ILE A 51 4.69 -10.36 -23.25
N VAL A 52 5.50 -11.10 -22.49
CA VAL A 52 6.96 -10.89 -22.44
C VAL A 52 7.62 -11.20 -23.78
N ASP A 53 7.38 -12.39 -24.33
CA ASP A 53 8.01 -12.85 -25.56
C ASP A 53 7.58 -12.01 -26.79
N PRO A 54 6.27 -11.69 -27.00
CA PRO A 54 5.84 -10.86 -28.13
C PRO A 54 6.36 -9.42 -28.09
N LEU A 55 6.60 -8.88 -26.89
CA LEU A 55 7.15 -7.54 -26.70
C LEU A 55 8.67 -7.51 -26.63
N GLY A 56 9.31 -8.67 -26.46
CA GLY A 56 10.75 -8.76 -26.28
C GLY A 56 11.23 -8.10 -24.99
N MET A 57 10.45 -8.19 -23.91
CA MET A 57 10.80 -7.62 -22.60
C MET A 57 11.91 -8.46 -21.96
N LYS A 58 13.08 -7.87 -21.73
CA LYS A 58 14.30 -8.62 -21.38
C LYS A 58 14.59 -8.68 -19.89
N HIS A 59 14.14 -7.70 -19.14
CA HIS A 59 14.40 -7.55 -17.71
C HIS A 59 13.08 -7.48 -16.95
N ILE A 60 12.17 -8.40 -17.27
CA ILE A 60 11.02 -8.74 -16.43
C ILE A 60 11.23 -10.15 -15.88
N TYR A 61 11.23 -10.27 -14.56
CA TYR A 61 11.56 -11.51 -13.89
C TYR A 61 10.29 -12.27 -13.52
N LEU A 62 10.16 -13.49 -14.05
CA LEU A 62 9.02 -14.39 -13.85
C LEU A 62 9.33 -15.53 -12.87
N GLN A 63 10.40 -15.37 -12.10
CA GLN A 63 10.92 -16.32 -11.14
C GLN A 63 11.56 -15.56 -9.98
N GLU A 64 11.91 -16.28 -8.91
CA GLU A 64 12.65 -15.72 -7.78
C GLU A 64 13.99 -15.10 -8.21
N ILE A 65 14.32 -13.95 -7.63
CA ILE A 65 15.51 -13.16 -7.98
C ILE A 65 16.45 -12.87 -6.82
N LEU A 66 16.32 -13.53 -5.67
CA LEU A 66 17.15 -13.22 -4.47
C LEU A 66 18.65 -13.12 -4.78
N ASN A 67 19.15 -14.02 -5.62
CA ASN A 67 20.57 -14.12 -5.98
C ASN A 67 20.99 -13.25 -7.17
N LYS A 68 20.12 -12.36 -7.68
CA LYS A 68 20.44 -11.49 -8.81
C LYS A 68 21.30 -10.30 -8.33
N PRO A 69 22.50 -10.09 -8.90
CA PRO A 69 23.43 -9.07 -8.42
C PRO A 69 22.97 -7.64 -8.70
N ASP A 70 22.09 -7.45 -9.69
CA ASP A 70 21.50 -6.18 -10.12
C ASP A 70 20.13 -5.93 -9.48
N ARG A 71 19.70 -6.77 -8.53
CA ARG A 71 18.47 -6.58 -7.77
C ARG A 71 18.63 -5.43 -6.78
N THR A 72 17.64 -4.53 -6.77
CA THR A 72 17.56 -3.47 -5.77
C THR A 72 17.13 -4.02 -4.40
N ILE A 73 17.75 -3.50 -3.34
CA ILE A 73 17.33 -3.72 -1.96
C ILE A 73 16.30 -2.65 -1.61
N GLY A 74 15.17 -3.06 -1.03
CA GLY A 74 14.14 -2.16 -0.53
C GLY A 74 14.50 -1.59 0.83
N TYR A 75 14.01 -0.39 1.11
CA TYR A 75 14.29 0.30 2.37
C TYR A 75 13.04 0.93 2.98
N MET A 76 12.96 0.95 4.29
CA MET A 76 11.99 1.76 5.02
C MET A 76 12.69 2.82 5.85
N LYS A 77 12.07 3.99 5.96
CA LYS A 77 12.55 5.04 6.85
C LYS A 77 11.77 4.98 8.15
N THR A 78 12.43 4.58 9.22
CA THR A 78 11.87 4.44 10.57
C THR A 78 12.42 5.52 11.49
N ILE A 79 11.95 5.54 12.74
CA ILE A 79 12.54 6.40 13.76
C ILE A 79 14.02 6.07 14.08
N ASN A 80 14.49 4.88 13.69
CA ASN A 80 15.88 4.45 13.91
C ASN A 80 16.79 4.77 12.71
N GLY A 81 16.22 5.26 11.61
CA GLY A 81 16.97 5.60 10.39
C GLY A 81 16.44 4.86 9.18
N ILE A 82 17.34 4.47 8.28
CA ILE A 82 16.99 3.70 7.08
C ILE A 82 17.29 2.24 7.39
N GLU A 83 16.27 1.40 7.29
CA GLU A 83 16.34 -0.04 7.52
C GLU A 83 16.09 -0.77 6.20
N ASP A 84 16.85 -1.82 5.93
CA ASP A 84 16.64 -2.67 4.77
C ASP A 84 15.44 -3.60 4.98
N THR A 85 14.66 -3.78 3.93
CA THR A 85 13.54 -4.71 3.92
C THR A 85 13.88 -5.80 2.91
N GLU A 86 14.49 -6.87 3.40
CA GLU A 86 14.69 -8.04 2.56
C GLU A 86 13.34 -8.70 2.30
N ILE A 87 12.82 -8.53 1.09
CA ILE A 87 11.63 -9.23 0.65
C ILE A 87 12.06 -10.54 -0.01
N VAL A 88 11.57 -11.65 0.55
CA VAL A 88 11.53 -12.94 -0.12
C VAL A 88 10.20 -13.05 -0.85
N LEU A 89 10.18 -12.60 -2.11
CA LEU A 89 9.09 -12.92 -3.03
C LEU A 89 9.50 -14.12 -3.86
N ALA A 90 8.67 -15.16 -3.80
CA ALA A 90 8.69 -16.27 -4.76
C ALA A 90 8.30 -15.75 -6.18
N GLU A 91 7.95 -16.65 -7.10
CA GLU A 91 7.47 -16.26 -8.43
C GLU A 91 6.34 -15.19 -8.35
N PRO A 92 6.31 -14.23 -9.30
CA PRO A 92 5.28 -13.20 -9.31
C PRO A 92 3.89 -13.80 -9.48
N ARG A 93 2.92 -13.14 -8.88
CA ARG A 93 1.52 -13.57 -8.84
C ARG A 93 0.62 -12.57 -9.58
N PRO A 94 -0.63 -12.95 -9.88
CA PRO A 94 -1.58 -12.04 -10.54
C PRO A 94 -1.84 -10.73 -9.80
N ASP A 95 -1.67 -10.72 -8.48
CA ASP A 95 -1.86 -9.57 -7.60
C ASP A 95 -0.57 -8.76 -7.37
N GLY A 96 0.57 -9.15 -7.95
CA GLY A 96 1.82 -8.40 -7.86
C GLY A 96 3.07 -9.27 -7.67
N GLY A 97 4.19 -8.61 -7.37
CA GLY A 97 5.49 -9.27 -7.13
C GLY A 97 6.41 -9.34 -8.35
N PHE A 98 6.06 -8.65 -9.44
CA PHE A 98 6.92 -8.56 -10.62
C PHE A 98 8.12 -7.66 -10.35
N TRP A 99 9.31 -8.14 -10.69
CA TRP A 99 10.51 -7.33 -10.75
C TRP A 99 10.81 -6.96 -12.19
N CYS A 100 11.05 -5.68 -12.44
CA CYS A 100 11.26 -5.19 -13.78
C CYS A 100 12.08 -3.89 -13.83
N THR A 101 12.42 -3.48 -15.05
CA THR A 101 12.99 -2.16 -15.32
C THR A 101 11.92 -1.20 -15.85
N PRO A 102 12.09 0.14 -15.69
CA PRO A 102 11.17 1.12 -16.27
C PRO A 102 11.06 0.99 -17.80
N SER A 103 12.14 0.58 -18.48
CA SER A 103 12.15 0.39 -19.92
C SER A 103 11.26 -0.76 -20.39
N ASP A 104 11.23 -1.89 -19.67
CA ASP A 104 10.32 -2.99 -20.00
C ASP A 104 8.86 -2.62 -19.70
N LEU A 105 8.59 -1.92 -18.59
CA LEU A 105 7.25 -1.39 -18.32
C LEU A 105 6.79 -0.42 -19.41
N LEU A 106 7.69 0.41 -19.93
CA LEU A 106 7.37 1.30 -21.06
C LEU A 106 6.95 0.50 -22.30
N LEU A 107 7.68 -0.57 -22.64
CA LEU A 107 7.31 -1.46 -23.76
C LEU A 107 5.90 -2.06 -23.57
N PHE A 108 5.61 -2.53 -22.35
CA PHE A 108 4.31 -3.08 -21.99
C PHE A 108 3.20 -2.05 -22.15
N TYR A 109 3.29 -0.92 -21.45
CA TYR A 109 2.20 0.06 -21.43
C TYR A 109 2.00 0.78 -22.75
N GLN A 110 3.07 1.05 -23.51
CA GLN A 110 2.94 1.59 -24.87
C GLN A 110 2.15 0.63 -25.76
N ASN A 111 2.39 -0.69 -25.67
CA ASN A 111 1.62 -1.66 -26.44
C ASN A 111 0.21 -1.88 -25.89
N PHE A 112 0.02 -1.84 -24.57
CA PHE A 112 -1.26 -2.02 -23.92
C PHE A 112 -2.25 -0.90 -24.27
N PHE A 113 -1.81 0.36 -24.24
CA PHE A 113 -2.68 1.51 -24.55
C PHE A 113 -2.72 1.86 -26.03
N TYR A 114 -1.60 1.78 -26.76
CA TYR A 114 -1.50 2.36 -28.12
C TYR A 114 -1.14 1.35 -29.21
N GLY A 115 -0.46 0.24 -28.86
CA GLY A 115 -0.05 -0.79 -29.82
C GLY A 115 -1.16 -1.76 -30.20
N ASN A 116 -0.88 -2.74 -31.04
CA ASN A 116 -1.84 -3.80 -31.41
C ASN A 116 -1.25 -5.22 -31.26
N LYS A 117 -0.05 -5.33 -30.66
CA LYS A 117 0.64 -6.61 -30.45
C LYS A 117 -0.03 -7.48 -29.39
N LEU A 118 -0.53 -6.86 -28.32
CA LEU A 118 -1.14 -7.58 -27.20
C LEU A 118 -2.66 -7.69 -27.33
N ILE A 119 -3.30 -6.58 -27.69
CA ILE A 119 -4.75 -6.43 -27.73
C ILE A 119 -5.12 -6.01 -29.16
N PRO A 120 -5.95 -6.80 -29.87
CA PRO A 120 -6.51 -6.39 -31.16
C PRO A 120 -7.30 -5.08 -31.03
N GLU A 121 -7.26 -4.24 -32.06
CA GLU A 121 -7.89 -2.91 -32.02
C GLU A 121 -9.40 -2.95 -31.72
N ASN A 122 -10.10 -3.92 -32.30
CA ASN A 122 -11.54 -4.15 -32.08
C ASN A 122 -11.87 -4.64 -30.65
N SER A 123 -10.91 -5.22 -29.93
CA SER A 123 -11.12 -5.63 -28.54
C SER A 123 -11.17 -4.44 -27.60
N ARG A 124 -10.48 -3.34 -27.91
CA ARG A 124 -10.52 -2.13 -27.06
C ARG A 124 -11.87 -1.43 -27.10
N THR A 125 -12.51 -1.36 -28.26
CA THR A 125 -13.78 -0.64 -28.42
C THR A 125 -14.99 -1.37 -27.83
N THR A 126 -14.81 -2.64 -27.44
CA THR A 126 -15.87 -3.50 -26.88
C THR A 126 -15.61 -3.91 -25.44
N ASP A 127 -14.49 -3.50 -24.85
CA ASP A 127 -14.07 -3.84 -23.50
C ASP A 127 -14.44 -2.74 -22.49
N ARG A 128 -15.01 -3.15 -21.35
CA ARG A 128 -15.51 -2.22 -20.31
C ARG A 128 -14.41 -1.42 -19.63
N TYR A 129 -13.19 -1.96 -19.52
CA TYR A 129 -12.08 -1.22 -18.94
C TYR A 129 -11.68 -0.07 -19.86
N PHE A 130 -11.57 -0.33 -21.16
CA PHE A 130 -11.29 0.72 -22.15
C PHE A 130 -12.45 1.71 -22.27
N GLU A 131 -13.71 1.27 -22.25
CA GLU A 131 -14.88 2.16 -22.21
C GLU A 131 -14.78 3.19 -21.08
N ARG A 132 -14.43 2.75 -19.86
CA ARG A 132 -14.21 3.63 -18.70
C ARG A 132 -13.10 4.65 -18.92
N LEU A 133 -12.06 4.27 -19.67
CA LEU A 133 -10.89 5.13 -19.94
C LEU A 133 -11.10 6.12 -21.10
N MET A 134 -12.15 5.97 -21.91
CA MET A 134 -12.37 6.83 -23.09
C MET A 134 -12.34 8.33 -22.79
N PRO A 135 -12.94 8.84 -21.68
CA PRO A 135 -12.83 10.25 -21.33
C PRO A 135 -11.38 10.74 -21.16
N SER A 136 -10.47 9.88 -20.70
CA SER A 136 -9.06 10.22 -20.48
C SER A 136 -8.25 10.28 -21.78
N PHE A 137 -8.70 9.64 -22.87
CA PHE A 137 -8.13 9.83 -24.20
C PHE A 137 -8.52 11.19 -24.82
N GLU A 138 -9.61 11.80 -24.36
CA GLU A 138 -10.13 13.06 -24.90
C GLU A 138 -9.76 14.28 -24.05
N LYS A 139 -9.51 14.07 -22.76
CA LYS A 139 -9.24 15.14 -21.78
C LYS A 139 -7.75 15.40 -21.64
N ALA A 140 -7.33 16.61 -22.01
CA ALA A 140 -5.94 17.03 -21.84
C ALA A 140 -5.58 17.11 -20.35
N ASN A 141 -4.34 16.77 -20.03
CA ASN A 141 -3.81 16.74 -18.66
C ASN A 141 -4.61 15.83 -17.70
N SER A 142 -5.33 14.85 -18.23
CA SER A 142 -5.92 13.75 -17.43
C SER A 142 -4.85 12.70 -17.18
N ILE A 143 -4.79 12.18 -15.96
CA ILE A 143 -3.76 11.21 -15.55
C ILE A 143 -4.44 9.93 -15.05
N GLU A 144 -4.06 8.81 -15.65
CA GLU A 144 -4.43 7.48 -15.19
C GLU A 144 -3.28 6.90 -14.38
N TYR A 145 -3.53 6.66 -13.09
CA TYR A 145 -2.55 6.14 -12.15
C TYR A 145 -2.73 4.64 -11.92
N LEU A 146 -1.64 3.89 -12.03
CA LEU A 146 -1.51 2.56 -11.45
C LEU A 146 -0.32 2.56 -10.51
N ALA A 147 -0.57 2.42 -9.22
CA ALA A 147 0.44 2.36 -8.18
C ALA A 147 0.60 0.94 -7.63
N GLY A 148 1.77 0.64 -7.09
CA GLY A 148 2.07 -0.61 -6.42
C GLY A 148 3.06 -0.39 -5.29
N GLY A 149 2.78 -0.99 -4.14
CA GLY A 149 3.59 -0.89 -2.94
C GLY A 149 3.77 -2.24 -2.26
N THR A 150 4.94 -2.44 -1.67
CA THR A 150 5.26 -3.51 -0.73
C THR A 150 6.40 -3.01 0.17
N ASN A 151 6.69 -3.68 1.27
CA ASN A 151 7.68 -3.19 2.23
C ASN A 151 9.01 -2.82 1.55
N GLY A 152 9.43 -1.57 1.76
CA GLY A 152 10.58 -0.95 1.12
C GLY A 152 10.59 -0.81 -0.41
N HIS A 153 9.49 -1.00 -1.11
CA HIS A 153 9.36 -0.70 -2.54
C HIS A 153 8.05 -0.01 -2.88
N ASN A 154 8.13 0.96 -3.77
CA ASN A 154 6.98 1.68 -4.25
C ASN A 154 7.15 1.99 -5.75
N SER A 155 6.04 2.00 -6.48
CA SER A 155 6.07 2.08 -7.93
C SER A 155 4.82 2.75 -8.45
N VAL A 156 4.96 3.47 -9.56
CA VAL A 156 3.84 4.09 -10.24
C VAL A 156 4.04 4.13 -11.74
N ILE A 157 2.94 3.90 -12.46
CA ILE A 157 2.76 4.30 -13.85
C ILE A 157 1.66 5.35 -13.90
N ALA A 158 2.03 6.52 -14.40
CA ALA A 158 1.13 7.62 -14.69
C ALA A 158 1.01 7.77 -16.21
N GLN A 159 -0.21 7.72 -16.73
CA GLN A 159 -0.47 7.84 -18.17
C GLN A 159 -1.30 9.07 -18.49
N LEU A 160 -0.76 9.93 -19.33
CA LEU A 160 -1.51 11.00 -19.98
C LEU A 160 -1.92 10.49 -21.36
N LEU A 161 -3.10 9.85 -21.41
CA LEU A 161 -3.53 9.08 -22.57
C LEU A 161 -3.76 9.93 -23.82
N LYS A 162 -4.19 11.19 -23.66
CA LYS A 162 -4.36 12.12 -24.78
C LYS A 162 -3.02 12.59 -25.35
N GLU A 163 -2.06 12.88 -24.48
CA GLU A 163 -0.74 13.41 -24.84
C GLU A 163 0.26 12.31 -25.24
N ASN A 164 -0.11 11.03 -25.09
CA ASN A 164 0.76 9.87 -25.28
C ASN A 164 2.03 9.92 -24.41
N ILE A 165 1.92 10.43 -23.18
CA ILE A 165 3.04 10.53 -22.24
C ILE A 165 2.87 9.47 -21.16
N SER A 166 3.93 8.68 -20.94
CA SER A 166 4.04 7.73 -19.84
C SER A 166 5.10 8.20 -18.85
N ILE A 167 4.73 8.32 -17.59
CA ILE A 167 5.64 8.56 -16.46
C ILE A 167 5.74 7.25 -15.68
N ILE A 168 6.94 6.69 -15.57
CA ILE A 168 7.17 5.42 -14.87
C ILE A 168 8.26 5.66 -13.83
N VAL A 169 7.93 5.43 -12.57
CA VAL A 169 8.87 5.59 -11.46
C VAL A 169 8.86 4.31 -10.63
N LEU A 170 10.05 3.78 -10.36
CA LEU A 170 10.28 2.65 -9.46
C LEU A 170 11.18 3.15 -8.34
N ALA A 171 10.72 3.06 -7.10
CA ALA A 171 11.43 3.47 -5.90
C ALA A 171 11.71 2.25 -5.01
N ASN A 172 12.89 2.21 -4.41
CA ASN A 172 13.28 1.23 -3.41
C ASN A 172 13.10 1.77 -1.98
N MET A 173 12.07 2.57 -1.80
CA MET A 173 11.62 3.03 -0.51
C MET A 173 10.11 2.97 -0.49
N ASP A 174 9.55 2.34 0.54
CA ASP A 174 8.10 2.28 0.75
C ASP A 174 7.64 3.51 1.51
N GLU A 175 6.41 3.93 1.21
CA GLU A 175 5.88 5.30 1.11
C GLU A 175 5.66 5.69 -0.35
N PRO A 176 4.70 6.60 -0.66
CA PRO A 176 4.34 6.95 -2.04
C PRO A 176 5.41 7.81 -2.74
N VAL A 177 6.70 7.46 -2.59
CA VAL A 177 7.86 8.16 -3.13
C VAL A 177 7.78 8.21 -4.65
N ALA A 178 7.47 7.09 -5.30
CA ALA A 178 7.31 6.99 -6.74
C ALA A 178 6.15 7.87 -7.23
N GLU A 179 4.99 7.82 -6.56
CA GLU A 179 3.84 8.68 -6.85
C GLU A 179 4.20 10.16 -6.69
N LYS A 180 4.87 10.56 -5.60
CA LYS A 180 5.28 11.96 -5.39
C LYS A 180 6.28 12.43 -6.44
N VAL A 181 7.21 11.57 -6.85
CA VAL A 181 8.13 11.87 -7.96
C VAL A 181 7.37 12.00 -9.27
N ALA A 182 6.40 11.12 -9.54
CA ALA A 182 5.56 11.20 -10.74
C ALA A 182 4.69 12.46 -10.77
N ASP A 183 4.09 12.83 -9.63
CA ASP A 183 3.35 14.09 -9.46
C ASP A 183 4.27 15.30 -9.76
N GLY A 184 5.50 15.28 -9.24
CA GLY A 184 6.48 16.34 -9.51
C GLY A 184 6.88 16.42 -10.99
N ILE A 185 7.09 15.29 -11.66
CA ILE A 185 7.34 15.25 -13.12
C ILE A 185 6.14 15.82 -13.87
N PHE A 186 4.92 15.46 -13.47
CA PHE A 186 3.69 15.96 -14.07
C PHE A 186 3.52 17.47 -13.87
N ASP A 187 3.87 18.01 -12.71
CA ASP A 187 3.88 19.46 -12.46
C ASP A 187 4.90 20.17 -13.38
N ILE A 188 6.09 19.60 -13.56
CA ILE A 188 7.10 20.14 -14.49
C ILE A 188 6.55 20.16 -15.94
N LEU A 189 5.87 19.09 -16.37
CA LEU A 189 5.23 19.05 -17.69
C LEU A 189 4.16 20.13 -17.87
N LYS A 190 3.55 20.59 -16.77
CA LYS A 190 2.59 21.70 -16.75
C LYS A 190 3.23 23.08 -16.57
N GLY A 191 4.57 23.16 -16.55
CA GLY A 191 5.30 24.40 -16.31
C GLY A 191 5.19 24.91 -14.87
N LYS A 192 4.92 24.01 -13.91
CA LYS A 192 4.89 24.32 -12.47
C LYS A 192 6.16 23.80 -11.79
N GLU A 193 6.49 24.40 -10.65
CA GLU A 193 7.52 23.86 -9.78
C GLU A 193 6.95 22.65 -8.99
N PRO A 194 7.69 21.54 -8.89
CA PRO A 194 7.27 20.39 -8.11
C PRO A 194 7.27 20.74 -6.61
N PRO A 195 6.42 20.07 -5.81
CA PRO A 195 6.40 20.29 -4.37
C PRO A 195 7.73 19.87 -3.72
N ILE A 196 8.14 20.62 -2.70
CA ILE A 196 9.30 20.24 -1.88
C ILE A 196 8.99 18.92 -1.18
N PRO A 197 9.89 17.91 -1.26
CA PRO A 197 9.71 16.64 -0.55
C PRO A 197 9.50 16.87 0.95
N LYS A 198 8.46 16.24 1.50
CA LYS A 198 8.16 16.27 2.93
C LYS A 198 8.58 14.96 3.57
N LEU A 199 8.86 15.01 4.88
CA LEU A 199 9.01 13.78 5.64
C LEU A 199 7.71 12.97 5.63
N PRO A 200 7.82 11.65 5.69
CA PRO A 200 6.67 10.76 5.83
C PRO A 200 5.82 11.14 7.02
N ALA A 201 4.50 10.95 6.94
CA ALA A 201 3.57 11.40 7.97
C ALA A 201 3.96 10.88 9.37
N LEU A 202 4.39 9.61 9.47
CA LEU A 202 4.90 9.01 10.71
C LEU A 202 6.12 9.78 11.27
N LEU A 203 7.12 10.05 10.44
CA LEU A 203 8.34 10.74 10.87
C LEU A 203 8.10 12.23 11.12
N ALA A 204 7.23 12.86 10.34
CA ALA A 204 6.80 14.24 10.56
C ALA A 204 6.06 14.37 11.89
N SER A 205 5.18 13.42 12.23
CA SER A 205 4.53 13.34 13.54
C SER A 205 5.54 13.15 14.66
N TYR A 206 6.53 12.28 14.47
CA TYR A 206 7.57 12.08 15.47
C TYR A 206 8.41 13.33 15.70
N GLU A 207 8.85 14.00 14.63
CA GLU A 207 9.62 15.24 14.71
C GLU A 207 8.82 16.37 15.38
N ALA A 208 7.54 16.51 15.04
CA ALA A 208 6.64 17.49 15.65
C ALA A 208 6.48 17.23 17.17
N TYR A 209 6.30 15.96 17.56
CA TYR A 209 6.27 15.57 18.98
C TYR A 209 7.58 15.88 19.69
N LYS A 210 8.73 15.51 19.12
CA LYS A 210 10.04 15.71 19.74
C LYS A 210 10.41 17.20 19.88
N THR A 211 10.00 18.02 18.93
CA THR A 211 10.37 19.44 18.88
C THR A 211 9.41 20.30 19.70
N ASN A 212 8.11 20.04 19.62
CA ASN A 212 7.07 20.93 20.14
C ASN A 212 6.18 20.30 21.23
N GLY A 213 6.33 19.01 21.50
CA GLY A 213 5.58 18.27 22.50
C GLY A 213 4.22 17.75 22.02
N ILE A 214 3.59 16.94 22.86
CA ILE A 214 2.36 16.19 22.55
C ILE A 214 1.15 17.09 22.27
N ALA A 215 1.02 18.22 23.00
CA ALA A 215 -0.09 19.16 22.81
C ALA A 215 -0.04 19.81 21.42
N TYR A 216 1.15 20.20 20.96
CA TYR A 216 1.33 20.73 19.61
C TYR A 216 0.96 19.69 18.55
N LEU A 217 1.44 18.45 18.70
CA LEU A 217 1.12 17.38 17.75
C LEU A 217 -0.39 17.15 17.68
N LYS A 218 -1.09 17.12 18.83
CA LYS A 218 -2.55 16.98 18.88
C LYS A 218 -3.27 18.07 18.08
N ASP A 219 -2.91 19.34 18.34
CA ASP A 219 -3.59 20.49 17.72
C ASP A 219 -3.27 20.64 16.23
N ASN A 220 -2.17 20.05 15.75
CA ASN A 220 -1.67 20.20 14.39
C ASN A 220 -1.62 18.88 13.60
N PHE A 221 -2.19 17.79 14.13
CA PHE A 221 -2.03 16.45 13.58
C PHE A 221 -2.43 16.36 12.10
N GLU A 222 -3.55 16.97 11.73
CA GLU A 222 -4.04 17.04 10.35
C GLU A 222 -3.05 17.71 9.39
N ASN A 223 -2.42 18.81 9.83
CA ASN A 223 -1.46 19.55 9.01
C ASN A 223 -0.11 18.83 8.91
N VAL A 224 0.34 18.21 10.01
CA VAL A 224 1.59 17.43 10.05
C VAL A 224 1.50 16.20 9.14
N THR A 225 0.31 15.61 9.04
CA THR A 225 0.04 14.41 8.24
C THR A 225 -0.57 14.71 6.86
N SER A 226 -0.48 15.96 6.38
CA SER A 226 -1.16 16.38 5.14
C SER A 226 -0.66 15.67 3.87
N ASN A 227 0.46 14.97 3.94
CA ASN A 227 1.04 14.19 2.84
C ASN A 227 0.62 12.71 2.87
N PHE A 228 -0.11 12.28 3.90
CA PHE A 228 -0.76 10.98 3.95
C PHE A 228 -2.01 10.98 3.08
N TYR A 229 -2.40 9.81 2.55
CA TYR A 229 -3.60 9.73 1.71
C TYR A 229 -4.85 10.07 2.55
N PRO A 230 -5.75 10.95 2.06
CA PRO A 230 -6.90 11.39 2.84
C PRO A 230 -7.88 10.29 3.21
N ASP A 231 -7.99 9.26 2.36
CA ASP A 231 -8.91 8.14 2.55
C ASP A 231 -8.30 7.02 3.41
N ASP A 232 -6.99 7.07 3.67
CA ASP A 232 -6.31 6.08 4.49
C ASP A 232 -6.50 6.39 5.99
N PRO A 233 -6.68 5.35 6.82
CA PRO A 233 -6.92 5.52 8.25
C PRO A 233 -5.70 6.12 8.96
N LYS A 234 -5.84 7.38 9.41
CA LYS A 234 -4.74 8.16 10.02
C LYS A 234 -4.34 7.68 11.42
N ASP A 235 -5.18 6.91 12.10
CA ASP A 235 -4.82 6.29 13.39
C ASP A 235 -3.62 5.35 13.25
N GLY A 236 -3.47 4.73 12.07
CA GLY A 236 -2.32 3.89 11.74
C GLY A 236 -0.98 4.61 11.87
N ILE A 237 -0.95 5.93 11.63
CA ILE A 237 0.28 6.74 11.74
C ILE A 237 0.81 6.74 13.18
N LEU A 238 -0.04 7.10 14.14
CA LEU A 238 0.33 7.15 15.56
C LEU A 238 0.51 5.74 16.13
N ASN A 239 -0.30 4.78 15.67
CA ASN A 239 -0.20 3.39 16.10
C ASN A 239 1.16 2.79 15.73
N ASN A 240 1.55 2.89 14.46
CA ASN A 240 2.83 2.39 13.95
C ASN A 240 4.01 3.11 14.62
N LEU A 241 3.90 4.43 14.84
CA LEU A 241 4.91 5.19 15.56
C LEU A 241 5.07 4.70 17.00
N GLY A 242 3.96 4.44 17.70
CA GLY A 242 3.96 3.88 19.05
C GLY A 242 4.67 2.53 19.13
N TYR A 243 4.41 1.63 18.18
CA TYR A 243 5.09 0.33 18.12
C TYR A 243 6.58 0.46 17.82
N GLN A 244 6.99 1.28 16.84
CA GLN A 244 8.41 1.54 16.58
C GLN A 244 9.13 2.07 17.84
N LEU A 245 8.48 2.95 18.60
CA LEU A 245 9.02 3.48 19.86
C LEU A 245 9.11 2.39 20.94
N MET A 246 8.12 1.50 21.04
CA MET A 246 8.17 0.36 21.96
C MET A 246 9.33 -0.59 21.66
N GLU A 247 9.57 -0.87 20.38
CA GLU A 247 10.69 -1.70 19.89
C GLU A 247 12.03 -1.02 20.19
N ALA A 248 12.10 0.30 19.99
CA ALA A 248 13.27 1.11 20.35
C ALA A 248 13.44 1.33 21.87
N GLY A 249 12.59 0.74 22.72
CA GLY A 249 12.66 0.85 24.17
C GLY A 249 12.19 2.20 24.75
N LYS A 250 11.63 3.09 23.93
CA LYS A 250 11.14 4.43 24.32
C LYS A 250 9.70 4.38 24.83
N GLN A 251 9.49 3.65 25.94
CA GLN A 251 8.15 3.34 26.45
C GLN A 251 7.30 4.56 26.84
N GLU A 252 7.92 5.62 27.39
CA GLU A 252 7.19 6.84 27.74
C GLU A 252 6.68 7.58 26.49
N GLU A 253 7.50 7.68 25.44
CA GLU A 253 7.09 8.30 24.18
C GLU A 253 6.00 7.48 23.49
N ALA A 254 6.12 6.15 23.50
CA ALA A 254 5.08 5.25 23.00
C ALA A 254 3.76 5.43 23.75
N PHE A 255 3.81 5.53 25.09
CA PHE A 255 2.64 5.76 25.91
C PHE A 255 1.91 7.06 25.55
N ASP A 256 2.65 8.16 25.41
CA ASP A 256 2.08 9.46 25.02
C ASP A 256 1.33 9.36 23.68
N LEU A 257 1.92 8.67 22.70
CA LEU A 257 1.35 8.59 21.36
C LEU A 257 0.18 7.62 21.26
N PHE A 258 0.23 6.46 21.93
CA PHE A 258 -0.94 5.58 22.00
C PHE A 258 -2.12 6.26 22.71
N LYS A 259 -1.84 7.00 23.78
CA LYS A 259 -2.86 7.81 24.45
C LYS A 259 -3.44 8.85 23.50
N LEU A 260 -2.59 9.63 22.83
CA LEU A 260 -3.05 10.61 21.83
C LEU A 260 -3.91 9.95 20.74
N ASN A 261 -3.55 8.74 20.29
CA ASN A 261 -4.32 7.99 19.30
C ASN A 261 -5.76 7.73 19.78
N THR A 262 -5.94 7.34 21.05
CA THR A 262 -7.28 7.17 21.64
C THR A 262 -8.07 8.48 21.79
N GLU A 263 -7.38 9.62 21.86
CA GLU A 263 -8.03 10.94 21.96
C GLU A 263 -8.47 11.47 20.59
N LEU A 264 -7.69 11.19 19.53
CA LEU A 264 -7.98 11.60 18.16
C LEU A 264 -8.95 10.64 17.45
N PHE A 265 -8.87 9.35 17.76
CA PHE A 265 -9.65 8.29 17.12
C PHE A 265 -10.36 7.38 18.15
N PRO A 266 -11.22 7.96 19.01
CA PRO A 266 -11.85 7.23 20.11
C PRO A 266 -12.80 6.11 19.68
N GLU A 267 -13.23 6.10 18.42
CA GLU A 267 -14.12 5.11 17.80
C GLU A 267 -13.39 3.93 17.18
N ILE A 268 -12.06 3.92 17.16
CA ILE A 268 -11.27 2.84 16.57
C ILE A 268 -10.80 1.88 17.66
N ALA A 269 -11.30 0.64 17.63
CA ALA A 269 -10.99 -0.37 18.65
C ALA A 269 -9.49 -0.64 18.79
N ASN A 270 -8.76 -0.67 17.67
CA ASN A 270 -7.32 -0.92 17.63
C ASN A 270 -6.49 0.13 18.41
N CYS A 271 -6.96 1.39 18.47
CA CYS A 271 -6.29 2.43 19.25
C CYS A 271 -6.31 2.11 20.75
N TRP A 272 -7.47 1.65 21.25
CA TRP A 272 -7.65 1.28 22.65
C TRP A 272 -6.92 -0.02 23.00
N ASP A 273 -6.87 -0.97 22.07
CA ASP A 273 -6.13 -2.23 22.24
C ASP A 273 -4.63 -1.97 22.43
N SER A 274 -4.04 -1.17 21.53
CA SER A 274 -2.62 -0.80 21.59
C SER A 274 -2.29 0.08 22.81
N TYR A 275 -3.20 0.98 23.21
CA TYR A 275 -3.06 1.73 24.46
C TYR A 275 -3.11 0.84 25.71
N GLY A 276 -3.97 -0.19 25.70
CA GLY A 276 -4.02 -1.21 26.76
C GLY A 276 -2.71 -1.98 26.89
N GLU A 277 -2.05 -2.29 25.78
CA GLU A 277 -0.78 -3.00 25.76
C GLU A 277 0.35 -2.22 26.44
N ILE A 278 0.52 -0.94 26.07
CA ILE A 278 1.56 -0.10 26.68
C ILE A 278 1.29 0.17 28.18
N LEU A 279 0.02 0.32 28.57
CA LEU A 279 -0.37 0.44 29.99
C LEU A 279 0.02 -0.79 30.79
N LEU A 280 -0.23 -1.99 30.24
CA LEU A 280 0.13 -3.23 30.89
C LEU A 280 1.66 -3.38 31.00
N LYS A 281 2.41 -3.01 29.96
CA LYS A 281 3.88 -3.00 29.96
C LYS A 281 4.45 -2.06 31.02
N LYS A 282 3.76 -0.95 31.30
CA LYS A 282 4.06 0.00 32.39
C LYS A 282 3.56 -0.46 33.77
N GLY A 283 2.86 -1.58 33.86
CA GLY A 283 2.36 -2.15 35.12
C GLY A 283 1.01 -1.61 35.59
N ASP A 284 0.35 -0.72 34.86
CA ASP A 284 -1.00 -0.25 35.20
C ASP A 284 -2.06 -1.21 34.69
N ARG A 285 -2.17 -2.33 35.40
CA ARG A 285 -3.09 -3.42 35.05
C ARG A 285 -4.56 -2.98 35.02
N LYS A 286 -4.94 -2.04 35.88
CA LYS A 286 -6.34 -1.58 35.97
C LYS A 286 -6.69 -0.73 34.75
N ALA A 287 -5.87 0.26 34.44
CA ALA A 287 -6.09 1.09 33.26
C ALA A 287 -6.01 0.27 31.96
N ALA A 288 -5.10 -0.71 31.89
CA ALA A 288 -5.01 -1.62 30.75
C ALA A 288 -6.32 -2.40 30.55
N LEU A 289 -6.88 -2.99 31.62
CA LEU A 289 -8.17 -3.69 31.55
C LEU A 289 -9.31 -2.78 31.07
N ASP A 290 -9.34 -1.53 31.54
CA ASP A 290 -10.36 -0.56 31.12
C ASP A 290 -10.21 -0.20 29.63
N ALA A 291 -8.98 -0.04 29.13
CA ALA A 291 -8.71 0.18 27.72
C ALA A 291 -9.14 -1.01 26.84
N TYR A 292 -8.79 -2.25 27.22
CA TYR A 292 -9.22 -3.44 26.47
C TYR A 292 -10.75 -3.63 26.48
N LYS A 293 -11.42 -3.32 27.60
CA LYS A 293 -12.89 -3.32 27.66
C LYS A 293 -13.49 -2.28 26.72
N LYS A 294 -12.87 -1.10 26.60
CA LYS A 294 -13.27 -0.07 25.64
C LYS A 294 -13.08 -0.53 24.19
N ALA A 295 -11.97 -1.20 23.88
CA ALA A 295 -11.75 -1.81 22.57
C ALA A 295 -12.85 -2.82 22.21
N LEU A 296 -13.22 -3.71 23.15
CA LEU A 296 -14.31 -4.68 22.94
C LEU A 296 -15.70 -4.06 22.86
N PHE A 297 -15.93 -2.95 23.56
CA PHE A 297 -17.19 -2.22 23.44
C PHE A 297 -17.38 -1.70 22.01
N ILE A 298 -16.30 -1.26 21.36
CA ILE A 298 -16.30 -0.77 19.97
C ILE A 298 -16.38 -1.93 18.98
N ASN A 299 -15.51 -2.94 19.16
CA ASN A 299 -15.47 -4.13 18.33
C ASN A 299 -15.49 -5.40 19.21
N PRO A 300 -16.68 -5.99 19.46
CA PRO A 300 -16.81 -7.19 20.27
C PRO A 300 -16.07 -8.41 19.72
N GLY A 301 -15.78 -8.42 18.42
CA GLY A 301 -15.08 -9.51 17.72
C GLY A 301 -13.56 -9.39 17.74
N LEU A 302 -12.97 -8.38 18.39
CA LEU A 302 -11.51 -8.17 18.40
C LEU A 302 -10.78 -9.23 19.26
N PRO A 303 -10.05 -10.21 18.67
CA PRO A 303 -9.56 -11.36 19.42
C PRO A 303 -8.52 -11.02 20.50
N SER A 304 -7.61 -10.07 20.22
CA SER A 304 -6.58 -9.61 21.16
C SER A 304 -7.20 -9.07 22.44
N ALA A 305 -8.17 -8.17 22.31
CA ALA A 305 -8.85 -7.58 23.45
C ALA A 305 -9.68 -8.61 24.25
N GLN A 306 -10.31 -9.60 23.58
CA GLN A 306 -11.02 -10.69 24.25
C GLN A 306 -10.09 -11.52 25.14
N GLU A 307 -8.93 -11.88 24.61
CA GLU A 307 -7.89 -12.62 25.35
C GLU A 307 -7.42 -11.81 26.56
N MET A 308 -7.10 -10.54 26.35
CA MET A 308 -6.54 -9.68 27.40
C MET A 308 -7.55 -9.37 28.50
N VAL A 309 -8.83 -9.11 28.19
CA VAL A 309 -9.86 -8.94 29.23
C VAL A 309 -10.01 -10.20 30.06
N LYS A 310 -10.01 -11.39 29.45
CA LYS A 310 -10.08 -12.67 30.17
C LYS A 310 -8.87 -12.86 31.09
N LYS A 311 -7.66 -12.56 30.59
CA LYS A 311 -6.41 -12.68 31.36
C LYS A 311 -6.32 -11.67 32.50
N LEU A 312 -6.85 -10.47 32.31
CA LEU A 312 -6.74 -9.37 33.28
C LEU A 312 -7.91 -9.31 34.29
N SER A 313 -9.00 -10.05 34.06
CA SER A 313 -10.14 -10.15 34.98
C SER A 313 -10.01 -11.30 36.00
N ASN A 314 -9.05 -12.21 35.79
CA ASN A 314 -8.67 -13.29 36.71
C ASN A 314 -7.46 -12.90 37.55
#